data_AF-A0A3P7TW70-F1
#
_entry.id   AF-A0A3P7TW70-F1
#
_cell.length_a   1.000
_cell.length_b   1.000
_cell.length_c   1.000
_cell.angle_alpha   90.00
_cell.angle_beta   90.00
_cell.angle_gamma   90.00
#
_symmetry.space_group_name_H-M   'P 1'
#
loop_
_entity.id
_entity.type
_entity.pdbx_description
1 polymer ?
#
loop_
_entity_poly.entity_id
_entity_poly.type
_entity_poly.pdbx_seq_one_letter_code
_entity_poly.pdbx_strand_id
1 'polypeptide(L)'
;MFCFFFFFQRIYSILIHIPETNFYTVGLSIFGIIFLYLGKTLMTPFLNKCLQFNLPIPYELLLFANSMYLIVISIIISHYMNLHTYHSVPIVGKIPTALPKPRLPRFDIVIDCFPYAIGIAAVTVAIHISMAK
;
A
#
# COMPACT_ATOMS: atom_id res chain seq x y z
N MET A 1 -19.39 -6.18 20.33
CA MET A 1 -19.72 -4.80 20.75
C MET A 1 -18.47 -3.93 20.96
N PHE A 2 -17.43 -4.40 21.66
CA PHE A 2 -16.17 -3.64 21.86
C PHE A 2 -15.45 -3.22 20.55
N CYS A 3 -15.34 -4.09 19.54
CA CYS A 3 -14.64 -3.78 18.29
C CYS A 3 -15.29 -2.61 17.50
N PHE A 4 -16.62 -2.53 17.52
CA PHE A 4 -17.36 -1.43 16.89
C PHE A 4 -16.99 -0.11 17.54
N PHE A 5 -17.03 -0.03 18.88
CA PHE A 5 -16.64 1.18 19.61
C PHE A 5 -15.21 1.64 19.29
N PHE A 6 -14.24 0.71 19.20
CA PHE A 6 -12.86 1.05 18.79
C PHE A 6 -12.78 1.62 17.37
N PHE A 7 -13.59 1.12 16.45
CA PHE A 7 -13.64 1.63 15.09
C PHE A 7 -14.20 3.07 15.06
N PHE A 8 -15.26 3.34 15.82
CA PHE A 8 -15.80 4.71 15.98
C PHE A 8 -14.79 5.65 16.62
N GLN A 9 -14.11 5.21 17.69
CA GLN A 9 -13.07 6.00 18.33
C GLN A 9 -11.93 6.33 17.36
N ARG A 10 -11.53 5.38 16.51
CA ARG A 10 -10.48 5.62 15.51
C ARG A 10 -10.92 6.62 14.44
N ILE A 11 -12.13 6.48 13.92
CA ILE A 11 -12.69 7.44 12.94
C ILE A 11 -12.79 8.83 13.56
N TYR A 12 -13.28 8.92 14.80
CA TYR A 12 -13.40 10.18 15.53
C TYR A 12 -12.03 10.84 15.75
N SER A 13 -11.01 10.07 16.18
CA SER A 13 -9.64 10.56 16.33
C SER A 13 -9.05 11.06 15.01
N ILE A 14 -9.32 10.37 13.89
CA ILE A 14 -8.88 10.79 12.56
C ILE A 14 -9.56 12.11 12.18
N LEU A 15 -10.88 12.22 12.34
CA LEU A 15 -11.67 13.42 12.01
C LEU A 15 -11.18 14.69 12.74
N ILE A 16 -10.83 14.55 14.02
CA ILE A 16 -10.31 15.68 14.82
C ILE A 16 -8.93 16.15 14.35
N HIS A 17 -8.09 15.25 13.83
CA HIS A 17 -6.72 15.57 13.37
C HIS A 17 -6.64 15.86 11.86
N ILE A 18 -7.76 15.89 11.14
CA ILE A 18 -7.82 16.35 9.74
C ILE A 18 -7.21 17.75 9.53
N PRO A 19 -7.52 18.79 10.34
CA PRO A 19 -6.99 20.13 10.10
C PRO A 19 -5.48 20.25 10.31
N GLU A 20 -4.88 19.36 11.11
CA GLU A 20 -3.43 19.28 11.35
C GLU A 20 -2.70 18.51 10.24
N THR A 21 -3.43 17.97 9.25
CA THR A 21 -2.85 17.14 8.20
C THR A 21 -2.19 17.99 7.12
N ASN A 22 -0.97 17.61 6.73
CA ASN A 22 -0.22 18.32 5.71
C ASN A 22 -0.89 18.22 4.32
N PHE A 23 -1.22 19.38 3.73
CA PHE A 23 -1.87 19.49 2.42
C PHE A 23 -1.11 18.81 1.26
N TYR A 24 0.23 18.82 1.29
CA TYR A 24 1.06 18.18 0.25
C TYR A 24 0.93 16.66 0.30
N THR A 25 0.79 16.09 1.49
CA THR A 25 0.60 14.63 1.65
C THR A 25 -0.75 14.20 1.08
N VAL A 26 -1.80 14.98 1.34
CA VAL A 26 -3.14 14.74 0.79
C VAL A 26 -3.15 14.89 -0.73
N GLY A 27 -2.52 15.95 -1.25
CA GLY A 27 -2.39 16.19 -2.70
C GLY A 27 -1.68 15.04 -3.43
N LEU A 28 -0.55 14.57 -2.88
CA LEU A 28 0.18 13.42 -3.42
C LEU A 28 -0.65 12.14 -3.39
N SER A 29 -1.43 11.92 -2.32
CA SER A 29 -2.32 10.75 -2.21
C SER A 29 -3.44 10.77 -3.25
N ILE A 30 -4.15 11.90 -3.39
CA ILE A 30 -5.22 12.07 -4.39
C ILE A 30 -4.66 11.89 -5.80
N PHE A 31 -3.51 12.50 -6.09
CA PHE A 31 -2.83 12.37 -7.37
C PHE A 31 -2.48 10.91 -7.70
N GLY A 32 -1.94 10.17 -6.72
CA GLY A 32 -1.64 8.74 -6.87
C GLY A 32 -2.89 7.90 -7.16
N ILE A 33 -4.02 8.17 -6.49
CA ILE A 33 -5.28 7.46 -6.70
C ILE A 33 -5.83 7.71 -8.10
N ILE A 34 -5.91 8.98 -8.53
CA ILE A 34 -6.38 9.37 -9.86
C ILE A 34 -5.51 8.72 -10.95
N PHE A 35 -4.19 8.73 -10.74
CA PHE A 35 -3.26 8.13 -11.68
C PHE A 35 -3.39 6.60 -11.76
N LEU A 36 -3.50 5.90 -10.63
CA LEU A 36 -3.73 4.45 -10.62
C LEU A 36 -5.06 4.08 -11.29
N TYR A 37 -6.08 4.92 -11.13
CA TYR A 37 -7.37 4.73 -11.78
C TYR A 37 -7.27 4.91 -13.30
N LEU A 38 -6.64 6.00 -13.77
CA LEU A 38 -6.37 6.23 -15.19
C LEU A 38 -5.51 5.12 -15.79
N GLY A 39 -4.47 4.67 -15.08
CA GLY A 39 -3.63 3.55 -15.47
C GLY A 39 -4.46 2.28 -15.69
N LYS A 40 -5.36 1.92 -14.78
CA LYS A 40 -6.25 0.76 -14.98
C LYS A 40 -7.17 0.94 -16.19
N THR A 41 -7.79 2.11 -16.34
CA THR A 41 -8.76 2.38 -17.41
C THR A 41 -8.13 2.45 -18.80
N LEU A 42 -6.95 3.04 -18.93
CA LEU A 42 -6.22 3.14 -20.20
C LEU A 42 -5.45 1.86 -20.51
N MET A 43 -4.83 1.23 -19.52
CA MET A 43 -3.95 0.09 -19.80
C MET A 43 -4.73 -1.19 -20.12
N THR A 44 -5.93 -1.39 -19.55
CA THR A 44 -6.80 -2.55 -19.85
C THR A 44 -7.15 -2.69 -21.35
N PRO A 45 -7.62 -1.65 -22.07
CA PRO A 45 -7.89 -1.75 -23.50
C PRO A 45 -6.62 -1.82 -24.36
N PHE A 46 -5.52 -1.16 -23.96
CA PHE A 46 -4.25 -1.23 -24.69
C PHE A 46 -3.59 -2.61 -24.59
N LEU A 47 -3.62 -3.24 -23.41
CA LEU A 47 -3.13 -4.62 -23.21
C LEU A 47 -3.96 -5.61 -24.03
N ASN A 48 -5.28 -5.52 -24.00
CA ASN A 48 -6.16 -6.39 -24.78
C ASN A 48 -5.94 -6.26 -26.29
N LYS A 49 -5.50 -5.09 -26.77
CA LYS A 49 -5.22 -4.85 -28.20
C LYS A 49 -3.82 -5.31 -28.63
N CYS A 50 -2.85 -5.31 -27.72
CA CYS A 50 -1.44 -5.61 -28.01
C CYS A 50 -1.03 -7.04 -27.63
N LEU A 51 -1.65 -7.63 -26.60
CA LEU A 51 -1.36 -8.95 -26.06
C LEU A 51 -2.66 -9.76 -25.99
N GLN A 52 -2.89 -10.66 -26.95
CA GLN A 52 -4.03 -11.61 -26.91
C GLN A 52 -3.90 -12.68 -25.80
N PHE A 53 -2.82 -12.65 -25.02
CA PHE A 53 -2.58 -13.56 -23.91
C PHE A 53 -3.02 -12.91 -22.60
N ASN A 54 -3.92 -13.58 -21.88
CA ASN A 54 -4.47 -13.18 -20.59
C ASN A 54 -3.43 -13.34 -19.46
N LEU A 55 -2.30 -12.64 -19.56
CA LEU A 55 -1.27 -12.64 -18.53
C LEU A 55 -1.62 -11.55 -17.50
N PRO A 56 -1.86 -11.88 -16.21
CA PRO A 56 -2.06 -10.89 -15.17
C PRO A 56 -0.73 -10.19 -14.89
N ILE A 57 -0.51 -9.06 -15.55
CA ILE A 57 0.71 -8.27 -15.37
C ILE A 57 0.58 -7.48 -14.05
N PRO A 58 1.57 -7.56 -13.13
CA PRO A 58 1.59 -6.76 -11.92
C PRO A 58 1.64 -5.26 -12.27
N TYR A 59 0.49 -4.59 -12.18
CA TYR A 59 0.29 -3.18 -12.52
C TYR A 59 1.09 -2.22 -11.65
N GLU A 60 1.59 -2.67 -10.49
CA GLU A 60 2.49 -1.91 -9.62
C GLU A 60 3.93 -1.86 -10.16
N LEU A 61 4.33 -2.84 -10.98
CA LEU A 61 5.68 -2.96 -11.56
C LEU A 61 5.73 -2.57 -13.06
N LEU A 62 4.65 -2.73 -13.85
CA LEU A 62 4.63 -2.29 -15.26
C LEU A 62 4.53 -0.76 -15.44
N LEU A 63 4.19 -0.06 -14.36
CA LEU A 63 4.43 1.37 -14.19
C LEU A 63 5.89 1.73 -14.49
N PHE A 64 6.84 0.81 -14.27
CA PHE A 64 8.26 1.00 -14.57
C PHE A 64 8.60 1.01 -16.07
N ALA A 65 7.72 0.49 -16.96
CA ALA A 65 8.09 0.28 -18.37
C ALA A 65 7.36 1.21 -19.37
N ASN A 66 6.07 1.54 -19.17
CA ASN A 66 5.32 2.42 -20.08
C ASN A 66 4.86 3.75 -19.43
N SER A 67 5.02 3.88 -18.11
CA SER A 67 4.79 5.12 -17.35
C SER A 67 5.89 5.32 -16.30
N MET A 68 7.14 5.04 -16.70
CA MET A 68 8.36 5.00 -15.86
C MET A 68 8.59 6.29 -15.06
N TYR A 69 7.88 7.35 -15.41
CA TYR A 69 8.14 8.69 -14.96
C TYR A 69 7.50 9.02 -13.61
N LEU A 70 6.32 8.54 -13.24
CA LEU A 70 5.59 9.20 -12.15
C LEU A 70 6.16 8.93 -10.75
N ILE A 71 6.48 7.66 -10.42
CA ILE A 71 7.10 7.33 -9.13
C ILE A 71 8.52 7.91 -9.08
N VAL A 72 9.29 7.76 -10.15
CA VAL A 72 10.67 8.26 -10.24
C VAL A 72 10.71 9.78 -10.17
N ILE A 73 9.85 10.49 -10.89
CA ILE A 73 9.70 11.94 -10.82
C ILE A 73 9.20 12.38 -9.45
N SER A 74 8.25 11.67 -8.83
CA SER A 74 7.80 11.98 -7.47
C SER A 74 8.95 11.86 -6.46
N ILE A 75 9.80 10.83 -6.59
CA ILE A 75 11.00 10.66 -5.76
C ILE A 75 12.04 11.75 -6.04
N ILE A 76 12.28 12.10 -7.31
CA ILE A 76 13.24 13.14 -7.70
C ILE A 76 12.77 14.52 -7.25
N ILE A 77 11.49 14.86 -7.45
CA ILE A 77 10.87 16.10 -6.97
C ILE A 77 10.91 16.12 -5.45
N SER A 78 10.64 15.00 -4.77
CA SER A 78 10.70 14.92 -3.30
C SER A 78 12.11 15.18 -2.77
N HIS A 79 13.12 14.63 -3.45
CA HIS A 79 14.53 14.83 -3.13
C HIS A 79 14.98 16.28 -3.42
N TYR A 80 14.55 16.86 -4.55
CA TYR A 80 14.95 18.20 -4.97
C TYR A 80 14.25 19.31 -4.17
N MET A 81 12.96 19.16 -3.90
CA MET A 81 12.17 20.11 -3.11
C MET A 81 12.34 19.93 -1.59
N ASN A 82 13.14 18.97 -1.14
CA ASN A 82 13.46 18.74 0.28
C ASN A 82 12.19 18.73 1.17
N LEU A 83 11.13 18.04 0.72
CA LEU A 83 9.80 18.04 1.36
C LEU A 83 9.83 17.54 2.82
N HIS A 84 10.83 16.73 3.16
CA HIS A 84 11.06 16.27 4.53
C HIS A 84 11.40 17.42 5.48
N THR A 85 12.25 18.36 5.05
CA THR A 85 12.79 19.42 5.93
C THR A 85 11.85 20.62 6.04
N TYR A 86 11.15 20.98 4.96
CA TYR A 86 10.28 22.16 4.94
C TYR A 86 8.81 21.85 5.25
N HIS A 87 8.35 20.62 5.00
CA HIS A 87 6.93 20.27 5.11
C HIS A 87 6.65 19.09 6.05
N SER A 88 7.64 18.54 6.75
CA SER A 88 7.44 17.43 7.70
C SER A 88 6.62 16.26 7.12
N VAL A 89 6.74 16.02 5.80
CA VAL A 89 6.05 14.92 5.14
C VAL A 89 6.77 13.62 5.49
N PRO A 90 6.06 12.57 5.94
CA PRO A 90 6.69 11.30 6.28
C PRO A 90 7.24 10.64 5.01
N ILE A 91 8.58 10.54 4.92
CA ILE A 91 9.27 9.86 3.84
C ILE A 91 9.59 8.41 4.23
N VAL A 92 9.62 7.53 3.23
CA VAL A 92 10.04 6.13 3.43
C VAL A 92 11.52 6.10 3.80
N GLY A 93 11.83 5.38 4.89
CA GLY A 93 13.21 5.20 5.35
C GLY A 93 14.06 4.34 4.42
N LYS A 94 15.35 4.19 4.76
CA LYS A 94 16.27 3.39 3.95
C LYS A 94 15.87 1.91 3.95
N ILE A 95 15.55 1.39 2.77
CA ILE A 95 15.24 -0.02 2.57
C ILE A 95 16.58 -0.79 2.52
N PRO A 96 16.82 -1.76 3.43
CA PRO A 96 18.04 -2.55 3.39
C PRO A 96 18.06 -3.42 2.12
N THR A 97 19.18 -3.42 1.42
CA THR A 97 19.37 -4.20 0.19
C THR A 97 19.77 -5.66 0.45
N ALA A 98 20.08 -5.99 1.70
CA ALA A 98 20.47 -7.33 2.11
C ALA A 98 19.30 -8.09 2.73
N LEU A 99 19.28 -9.41 2.54
CA LEU A 99 18.35 -10.30 3.21
C LEU A 99 18.57 -10.26 4.74
N PRO A 100 17.49 -10.17 5.54
CA PRO A 100 17.62 -10.24 6.99
C PRO A 100 18.15 -11.61 7.41
N LYS A 101 19.03 -11.64 8.42
CA LYS A 101 19.51 -12.90 8.99
C LYS A 101 18.33 -13.70 9.56
N PRO A 102 18.27 -15.03 9.35
CA PRO A 102 17.21 -15.85 9.92
C PRO A 102 17.25 -15.74 11.45
N ARG A 103 16.10 -15.44 12.06
CA ARG A 103 15.93 -15.41 13.52
C ARG A 103 14.83 -16.37 13.92
N LEU A 104 15.04 -17.09 15.01
CA LEU A 104 14.01 -17.96 15.58
C LEU A 104 12.88 -17.12 16.18
N PRO A 105 11.61 -17.58 16.05
CA PRO A 105 10.48 -16.91 16.66
C PRO A 105 10.58 -16.98 18.19
N ARG A 106 10.07 -15.95 18.85
CA ARG A 106 9.97 -15.93 20.32
C ARG A 106 8.74 -16.75 20.73
N PHE A 107 8.95 -17.87 21.41
CA PHE A 107 7.86 -18.75 21.84
C PHE A 107 6.99 -18.17 22.97
N ASP A 108 7.50 -17.15 23.65
CA ASP A 108 6.83 -16.47 24.77
C ASP A 108 5.47 -15.84 24.37
N ILE A 109 5.40 -15.24 23.18
CA ILE A 109 4.19 -14.54 22.69
C ILE A 109 3.20 -15.44 21.94
N VAL A 110 3.49 -16.75 21.83
CA VAL A 110 2.70 -17.66 21.00
C VAL A 110 1.29 -17.86 21.56
N ILE A 111 1.18 -17.97 22.89
CA ILE A 111 -0.10 -18.21 23.58
C ILE A 111 -1.03 -17.01 23.38
N ASP A 112 -0.51 -15.79 23.50
CA ASP A 112 -1.30 -14.55 23.32
C ASP A 112 -1.73 -14.32 21.86
N CYS A 113 -0.92 -14.77 20.89
CA CYS A 113 -1.20 -14.60 19.46
C CYS A 113 -2.12 -15.69 18.89
N PHE A 114 -2.23 -16.84 19.56
CA PHE A 114 -2.98 -18.01 19.11
C PHE A 114 -4.43 -17.73 18.64
N PRO A 115 -5.27 -16.98 19.39
CA PRO A 115 -6.64 -16.71 18.94
C PRO A 115 -6.70 -15.85 17.66
N TYR A 116 -5.76 -14.92 17.49
CA TYR A 116 -5.65 -14.13 16.26
C TYR A 116 -5.17 -14.98 15.09
N ALA A 117 -4.23 -15.91 15.33
CA ALA A 117 -3.69 -16.80 14.31
C ALA A 117 -4.76 -17.72 13.70
N ILE A 118 -5.65 -18.29 14.53
CA ILE A 118 -6.77 -19.13 14.05
C ILE A 118 -7.70 -18.33 13.13
N GLY A 119 -8.05 -17.10 13.52
CA GLY A 119 -8.91 -16.23 12.71
C GLY A 119 -8.30 -15.90 11.35
N ILE A 120 -7.02 -15.54 11.32
CA ILE A 120 -6.30 -15.26 10.06
C ILE A 120 -6.23 -16.53 9.20
N ALA A 121 -5.87 -17.68 9.78
CA ALA A 121 -5.75 -18.94 9.05
C ALA A 121 -7.08 -19.35 8.38
N ALA A 122 -8.20 -19.26 9.11
CA ALA A 122 -9.52 -19.57 8.56
C ALA A 122 -9.87 -18.68 7.37
N VAL A 123 -9.65 -17.37 7.47
CA VAL A 123 -9.91 -16.41 6.39
C VAL A 123 -8.98 -16.66 5.20
N THR A 124 -7.69 -16.93 5.44
CA THR A 124 -6.74 -17.21 4.37
C THR A 124 -7.12 -18.47 3.59
N VAL A 125 -7.50 -19.55 4.27
CA VAL A 125 -7.96 -20.79 3.63
C VAL A 125 -9.24 -20.55 2.83
N ALA A 126 -10.21 -19.82 3.39
CA ALA A 126 -11.45 -19.48 2.69
C ALA A 126 -11.20 -18.68 1.41
N ILE A 127 -10.30 -17.70 1.44
CA ILE A 127 -9.91 -16.90 0.27
C ILE A 127 -9.24 -17.78 -0.78
N HIS A 128 -8.28 -18.64 -0.38
CA HIS A 128 -7.57 -19.50 -1.33
C HIS A 128 -8.52 -20.50 -2.03
N ILE A 129 -9.45 -21.11 -1.29
CA ILE A 129 -10.46 -22.02 -1.87
C ILE A 129 -11.39 -21.25 -2.81
N SER A 130 -11.75 -20.01 -2.48
CA SER A 130 -12.62 -19.18 -3.31
C SER A 130 -11.95 -18.70 -4.60
N MET A 131 -10.63 -18.49 -4.59
CA MET A 131 -9.84 -18.16 -5.79
C MET A 131 -9.58 -19.36 -6.69
N ALA A 132 -9.54 -20.56 -6.09
CA ALA A 132 -9.35 -21.82 -6.82
C ALA A 132 -10.64 -22.34 -7.48
N LYS A 133 -11.80 -21.76 -7.15
CA LYS A 133 -13.12 -22.16 -7.66
C LYS A 133 -13.62 -21.19 -8.72
#